data_AF-A0A376FMT6-F1
#
_entry.id   AF-A0A376FMT6-F1
#
_cell.length_a   1.000
_cell.length_b   1.000
_cell.length_c   1.000
_cell.angle_alpha   90.00
_cell.angle_beta   90.00
_cell.angle_gamma   90.00
#
_symmetry.space_group_name_H-M   'P 1'
#
loop_
_entity.id
_entity.type
_entity.pdbx_description
1 polymer ?
#
loop_
_entity_poly.entity_id
_entity_poly.type
_entity_poly.pdbx_seq_one_letter_code
_entity_poly.pdbx_strand_id
1 'polypeptide(L)'
;MTNVDKAAEAIIIETIRKSYPQHTIITEESGEHEGTDQDVQWVIDPLDGTTNFVKRLPHFSVSIAVRIKGRTEVAVVYDPMRNELFTATRGQGAQLNGYRLRCSNARDLDGTILATGFPFKAKQHATTYMNILGKTVYRMRGLPPHRFCCAGSGLRGDRPR
;
A
#
# COMPACT_ATOMS: atom_id res chain seq x y z
N MET A 1 20.03 3.76 -1.68
CA MET A 1 18.99 4.28 -2.57
C MET A 1 19.49 4.44 -3.98
N THR A 2 18.66 4.22 -5.00
CA THR A 2 19.04 4.44 -6.40
C THR A 2 18.79 5.89 -6.80
N ASN A 3 19.46 6.37 -7.85
CA ASN A 3 19.20 7.71 -8.41
C ASN A 3 17.73 7.86 -8.90
N VAL A 4 17.07 6.75 -9.19
CA VAL A 4 15.68 6.73 -9.66
C VAL A 4 14.71 7.06 -8.52
N ASP A 5 14.93 6.51 -7.32
CA ASP A 5 14.12 6.84 -6.13
C ASP A 5 14.10 8.36 -5.88
N LYS A 6 15.29 8.98 -5.86
CA LYS A 6 15.45 10.43 -5.62
C LYS A 6 14.82 11.29 -6.72
N ALA A 7 14.93 10.86 -7.97
CA ALA A 7 14.33 11.58 -9.10
C ALA A 7 12.80 11.50 -9.06
N ALA A 8 12.24 10.33 -8.78
CA ALA A 8 10.80 10.14 -8.63
C ALA A 8 10.25 10.96 -7.46
N GLU A 9 10.93 10.94 -6.32
CA GLU A 9 10.58 11.76 -5.16
C GLU A 9 10.54 13.25 -5.48
N ALA A 10 11.60 13.79 -6.11
CA ALA A 10 11.66 15.21 -6.46
C ALA A 10 10.49 15.64 -7.34
N ILE A 11 10.12 14.83 -8.34
CA ILE A 11 8.99 15.09 -9.24
C ILE A 11 7.67 15.08 -8.47
N ILE A 12 7.47 14.11 -7.57
CA ILE A 12 6.23 14.02 -6.78
C ILE A 12 6.11 15.22 -5.84
N ILE A 13 7.19 15.57 -5.12
CA ILE A 13 7.22 16.72 -4.22
C ILE A 13 6.93 18.01 -4.99
N GLU A 14 7.59 18.23 -6.12
CA GLU A 14 7.37 19.42 -6.96
C GLU A 14 5.91 19.50 -7.42
N THR A 15 5.33 18.39 -7.86
CA THR A 15 3.93 18.30 -8.30
C THR A 15 2.96 18.65 -7.18
N ILE A 16 3.18 18.13 -5.97
CA ILE A 16 2.34 18.43 -4.81
C ILE A 16 2.48 19.90 -4.43
N ARG A 17 3.71 20.43 -4.33
CA ARG A 17 3.95 21.82 -3.92
C ARG A 17 3.39 22.85 -4.89
N LYS A 18 3.27 22.53 -6.19
CA LYS A 18 2.59 23.39 -7.19
C LYS A 18 1.12 23.62 -6.86
N SER A 19 0.44 22.63 -6.28
CA SER A 19 -0.99 22.72 -5.95
C SER A 19 -1.25 23.01 -4.48
N TYR A 20 -0.37 22.55 -3.60
CA TYR A 20 -0.50 22.59 -2.14
C TYR A 20 0.83 22.98 -1.48
N PRO A 21 1.29 24.23 -1.64
CA PRO A 21 2.57 24.68 -1.11
C PRO A 21 2.66 24.65 0.42
N GLN A 22 1.52 24.69 1.13
CA GLN A 22 1.45 24.76 2.59
C GLN A 22 1.39 23.41 3.31
N HIS A 23 1.15 22.29 2.63
CA HIS A 23 0.99 20.98 3.29
C HIS A 23 2.33 20.38 3.72
N THR A 24 2.30 19.53 4.75
CA THR A 24 3.45 18.71 5.15
C THR A 24 3.62 17.52 4.22
N ILE A 25 4.86 17.17 3.89
CA ILE A 25 5.20 16.01 3.04
C ILE A 25 6.19 15.11 3.78
N ILE A 26 5.93 13.81 3.82
CA ILE A 26 6.74 12.79 4.49
C ILE A 26 7.13 11.74 3.46
N THR A 27 8.42 11.51 3.28
CA THR A 27 8.98 10.55 2.32
C THR A 27 9.97 9.59 3.02
N GLU A 28 10.18 8.39 2.47
CA GLU A 28 11.21 7.45 2.98
C GLU A 28 12.62 8.06 2.80
N GLU A 29 12.87 8.56 1.59
CA GLU A 29 13.77 9.64 1.14
C GLU A 29 14.36 10.61 2.16
N SER A 30 13.65 11.72 2.20
CA SER A 30 14.10 12.99 2.73
C SER A 30 13.51 13.22 4.12
N GLY A 31 12.73 12.27 4.63
CA GLY A 31 12.02 12.38 5.90
C GLY A 31 10.85 13.35 5.81
N GLU A 32 10.74 14.22 6.80
CA GLU A 32 9.63 15.17 6.92
C GLU A 32 10.00 16.56 6.40
N HIS A 33 9.22 17.04 5.44
CA HIS A 33 9.21 18.41 4.96
C HIS A 33 8.01 19.14 5.55
N GLU A 34 8.24 19.81 6.69
CA GLU A 34 7.19 20.55 7.40
C GLU A 34 6.56 21.61 6.51
N GLY A 35 5.22 21.59 6.45
CA GLY A 35 4.41 22.66 5.89
C GLY A 35 3.92 23.62 6.98
N THR A 36 3.37 24.76 6.56
CA THR A 36 2.70 25.68 7.50
C THR A 36 1.35 25.15 7.96
N ASP A 37 0.70 24.29 7.15
CA ASP A 37 -0.50 23.55 7.53
C ASP A 37 -0.12 22.12 7.95
N GLN A 38 -0.11 21.90 9.27
CA GLN A 38 0.21 20.60 9.87
C GLN A 38 -0.99 19.65 9.92
N ASP A 39 -2.21 20.11 9.63
CA ASP A 39 -3.37 19.24 9.62
C ASP A 39 -3.33 18.27 8.43
N VAL A 40 -2.63 18.62 7.34
CA VAL A 40 -2.54 17.83 6.11
C VAL A 40 -1.13 17.29 5.90
N GLN A 41 -1.02 15.98 5.78
CA GLN A 41 0.24 15.27 5.56
C GLN A 41 0.15 14.37 4.33
N TRP A 42 1.10 14.52 3.42
CA TRP A 42 1.32 13.59 2.32
C TRP A 42 2.35 12.55 2.77
N VAL A 43 2.01 11.27 2.69
CA VAL A 43 2.93 10.16 2.98
C VAL A 43 3.23 9.46 1.66
N ILE A 44 4.50 9.40 1.29
CA ILE A 44 4.93 9.03 -0.06
C ILE A 44 6.03 7.96 0.02
N ASP A 45 5.84 6.91 -0.75
CA ASP A 45 6.90 5.97 -1.13
C ASP A 45 7.09 6.08 -2.66
N PRO A 46 8.20 6.69 -3.12
CA PRO A 46 8.42 6.93 -4.54
C PRO A 46 8.72 5.65 -5.33
N LEU A 47 9.12 4.55 -4.67
CA LEU A 47 9.44 3.28 -5.34
C LEU A 47 9.38 2.10 -4.34
N ASP A 48 8.17 1.62 -4.08
CA ASP A 48 7.97 0.37 -3.35
C ASP A 48 8.43 -0.80 -4.22
N GLY A 49 9.39 -1.59 -3.69
CA GLY A 49 10.03 -2.67 -4.44
C GLY A 49 11.38 -2.32 -5.04
N THR A 50 12.16 -1.40 -4.45
CA THR A 50 13.53 -1.07 -4.90
C THR A 50 14.41 -2.29 -5.18
N THR A 51 14.27 -3.37 -4.39
CA THR A 51 15.00 -4.63 -4.61
C THR A 51 14.61 -5.31 -5.92
N ASN A 52 13.32 -5.30 -6.26
CA ASN A 52 12.81 -5.85 -7.52
C ASN A 52 13.30 -4.98 -8.68
N PHE A 53 13.23 -3.65 -8.54
CA PHE A 53 13.72 -2.71 -9.55
C PHE A 53 15.20 -2.94 -9.88
N VAL A 54 16.07 -3.02 -8.86
CA VAL A 54 17.51 -3.30 -9.04
C VAL A 54 17.75 -4.65 -9.72
N LYS A 55 16.93 -5.66 -9.41
CA LYS A 55 16.98 -6.99 -10.02
C LYS A 55 16.27 -7.08 -11.38
N ARG A 56 15.78 -5.97 -11.92
CA ARG A 56 15.02 -5.91 -13.19
C ARG A 56 13.75 -6.77 -13.19
N LEU A 57 13.17 -7.00 -12.02
CA LEU A 57 11.87 -7.65 -11.90
C LEU A 57 10.78 -6.58 -12.05
N PRO A 58 9.82 -6.72 -12.98
CA PRO A 58 8.81 -5.71 -13.29
C PRO A 58 7.65 -5.76 -12.26
N HIS A 59 8.00 -5.57 -10.99
CA HIS A 59 7.08 -5.54 -9.85
C HIS A 59 7.56 -4.49 -8.86
N PHE A 60 7.11 -3.26 -9.08
CA PHE A 60 7.32 -2.11 -8.22
C PHE A 60 6.18 -1.11 -8.42
N SER A 61 5.96 -0.22 -7.47
CA SER A 61 4.87 0.75 -7.53
C SER A 61 5.24 2.06 -6.85
N VAL A 62 4.51 3.12 -7.19
CA VAL A 62 4.52 4.39 -6.45
C VAL A 62 3.33 4.39 -5.50
N SER A 63 3.53 4.77 -4.24
CA SER A 63 2.46 4.85 -3.23
C SER A 63 2.36 6.26 -2.65
N ILE A 64 1.16 6.83 -2.64
CA ILE A 64 0.88 8.16 -2.12
C ILE A 64 -0.40 8.10 -1.27
N ALA A 65 -0.33 8.58 -0.04
CA ALA A 65 -1.48 8.73 0.84
C ALA A 65 -1.58 10.16 1.37
N VAL A 66 -2.80 10.66 1.52
CA VAL A 66 -3.08 11.95 2.16
C VAL A 66 -3.78 11.68 3.49
N ARG A 67 -3.20 12.24 4.55
CA ARG A 67 -3.76 12.22 5.90
C ARG A 67 -4.23 13.60 6.27
N ILE A 68 -5.44 13.70 6.82
CA ILE A 68 -6.01 14.92 7.37
C ILE A 68 -6.31 14.67 8.84
N LYS A 69 -5.74 15.48 9.74
CA LYS A 69 -5.90 15.36 11.20
C LYS A 69 -5.59 13.93 11.69
N GLY A 70 -4.49 13.37 11.17
CA GLY A 70 -4.00 12.03 11.50
C GLY A 70 -4.74 10.87 10.84
N ARG A 71 -5.82 11.12 10.07
CA ARG A 71 -6.64 10.08 9.41
C ARG A 71 -6.37 10.04 7.92
N THR A 72 -6.17 8.85 7.34
CA THR A 72 -6.01 8.69 5.89
C THR A 72 -7.33 8.92 5.17
N GLU A 73 -7.35 9.92 4.29
CA GLU A 73 -8.55 10.33 3.54
C GLU A 73 -8.48 9.89 2.08
N VAL A 74 -7.30 9.92 1.46
CA VAL A 74 -7.07 9.50 0.07
C VAL A 74 -5.83 8.61 0.02
N ALA A 75 -5.87 7.58 -0.83
CA ALA A 75 -4.72 6.74 -1.14
C ALA A 75 -4.67 6.41 -2.64
N VAL A 76 -3.46 6.36 -3.17
CA VAL A 76 -3.15 6.01 -4.55
C VAL A 76 -1.97 5.06 -4.56
N VAL A 77 -2.08 3.96 -5.29
CA VAL A 77 -0.97 3.06 -5.60
C VAL A 77 -0.95 2.86 -7.11
N TYR A 78 0.20 3.06 -7.74
CA TYR A 78 0.36 2.97 -9.18
C TYR A 78 1.47 1.98 -9.54
N ASP A 79 1.12 0.91 -10.28
CA ASP A 79 2.08 0.00 -10.92
C ASP A 79 2.31 0.49 -12.38
N PRO A 80 3.47 1.09 -12.68
CA PRO A 80 3.77 1.61 -14.02
C PRO A 80 4.03 0.52 -15.05
N MET A 81 4.39 -0.70 -14.63
CA MET A 81 4.66 -1.81 -15.55
C MET A 81 3.36 -2.41 -16.09
N ARG A 82 2.30 -2.41 -15.28
CA ARG A 82 0.96 -2.90 -15.66
C ARG A 82 -0.02 -1.81 -16.05
N ASN A 83 0.33 -0.55 -15.83
CA ASN A 83 -0.60 0.58 -15.94
C ASN A 83 -1.85 0.35 -15.08
N GLU A 84 -1.62 -0.06 -13.82
CA GLU A 84 -2.67 -0.32 -12.84
C GLU A 84 -2.66 0.79 -11.79
N LEU A 85 -3.75 1.56 -11.76
CA LEU A 85 -3.97 2.65 -10.83
C LEU A 85 -5.03 2.24 -9.81
N PHE A 86 -4.57 1.95 -8.60
CA PHE A 86 -5.42 1.72 -7.44
C PHE A 86 -5.69 3.04 -6.74
N THR A 87 -6.95 3.38 -6.54
CA THR A 87 -7.36 4.60 -5.81
C THR A 87 -8.35 4.26 -4.72
N ALA A 88 -8.30 5.01 -3.63
CA ALA A 88 -9.30 4.93 -2.58
C ALA A 88 -9.54 6.30 -1.96
N THR A 89 -10.81 6.59 -1.68
CA THR A 89 -11.22 7.75 -0.90
C THR A 89 -12.10 7.27 0.23
N ARG A 90 -11.87 7.81 1.43
CA ARG A 90 -12.63 7.45 2.62
C ARG A 90 -14.13 7.65 2.36
N GLY A 91 -14.92 6.63 2.69
CA GLY A 91 -16.38 6.63 2.50
C GLY A 91 -16.85 6.35 1.07
N GLN A 92 -15.98 6.43 0.06
CA GLN A 92 -16.34 6.19 -1.36
C GLN A 92 -15.90 4.80 -1.87
N GLY A 93 -15.04 4.11 -1.12
CA GLY A 93 -14.50 2.81 -1.48
C GLY A 93 -13.24 2.92 -2.34
N ALA A 94 -12.82 1.78 -2.90
CA ALA A 94 -11.61 1.66 -3.70
C ALA A 94 -11.93 1.32 -5.17
N GLN A 95 -11.03 1.70 -6.08
CA GLN A 95 -11.11 1.45 -7.51
C GLN A 95 -9.76 0.96 -8.05
N LEU A 96 -9.81 0.19 -9.14
CA LEU A 96 -8.68 -0.16 -9.99
C LEU A 96 -9.02 0.34 -11.40
N ASN A 97 -8.23 1.26 -11.95
CA ASN A 97 -8.45 1.83 -13.28
C ASN A 97 -9.90 2.34 -13.49
N GLY A 98 -10.46 2.96 -12.45
CA GLY A 98 -11.84 3.47 -12.43
C GLY A 98 -12.92 2.43 -12.10
N TYR A 99 -12.60 1.13 -12.13
CA TYR A 99 -13.55 0.07 -11.78
C TYR A 99 -13.58 -0.18 -10.28
N ARG A 100 -14.77 -0.21 -9.67
CA ARG A 100 -14.92 -0.39 -8.23
C ARG A 100 -14.43 -1.76 -7.77
N LEU A 101 -13.53 -1.77 -6.79
CA LEU A 101 -13.05 -2.96 -6.13
C LEU A 101 -14.01 -3.41 -5.02
N ARG A 102 -14.14 -4.72 -4.85
CA ARG A 102 -14.84 -5.35 -3.74
C ARG A 102 -13.96 -6.46 -3.17
N CYS A 103 -13.89 -6.53 -1.85
CA CYS A 103 -13.17 -7.60 -1.18
C CYS A 103 -13.86 -8.96 -1.45
N SER A 104 -13.08 -10.03 -1.36
CA SER A 104 -13.64 -11.38 -1.45
C SER A 104 -14.61 -11.63 -0.28
N ASN A 105 -15.69 -12.37 -0.54
CA ASN A 105 -16.66 -12.77 0.49
C ASN A 105 -16.24 -14.06 1.22
N ALA A 106 -14.94 -14.42 1.21
CA ALA A 106 -14.46 -15.60 1.93
C ALA A 106 -14.72 -15.44 3.43
N ARG A 107 -15.32 -16.46 4.05
CA ARG A 107 -15.68 -16.47 5.49
C ARG A 107 -14.76 -17.35 6.31
N ASP A 108 -14.03 -18.24 5.65
CA ASP A 108 -13.02 -19.14 6.20
C ASP A 108 -11.74 -19.03 5.37
N LEU A 109 -10.71 -19.77 5.78
CA LEU A 109 -9.43 -19.83 5.07
C LEU A 109 -9.44 -20.89 3.95
N ASP A 110 -10.48 -21.72 3.88
CA ASP A 110 -10.57 -22.79 2.90
C ASP A 110 -10.70 -22.21 1.49
N GLY A 111 -9.82 -22.63 0.58
CA GLY A 111 -9.76 -22.12 -0.79
C GLY A 111 -9.32 -20.66 -0.94
N THR A 112 -8.75 -20.03 0.11
CA THR A 112 -8.23 -18.65 0.03
C THR A 112 -6.79 -18.59 -0.46
N ILE A 113 -6.44 -17.47 -1.11
CA ILE A 113 -5.06 -17.13 -1.46
C ILE A 113 -4.58 -16.03 -0.52
N LEU A 114 -3.47 -16.29 0.17
CA LEU A 114 -2.85 -15.34 1.09
C LEU A 114 -1.52 -14.83 0.52
N ALA A 115 -1.40 -13.51 0.40
CA ALA A 115 -0.14 -12.85 0.12
C ALA A 115 0.56 -12.49 1.43
N THR A 116 1.86 -12.77 1.54
CA THR A 116 2.68 -12.44 2.72
C THR A 116 4.12 -12.12 2.31
N GLY A 117 4.80 -11.27 3.10
CA GLY A 117 6.21 -10.95 2.94
C GLY A 117 7.06 -11.59 4.03
N PHE A 118 8.19 -12.20 3.66
CA PHE A 118 9.14 -12.75 4.63
C PHE A 118 9.86 -11.62 5.40
N PRO A 119 10.15 -11.81 6.69
CA PRO A 119 10.79 -10.78 7.53
C PRO A 119 12.30 -10.66 7.25
N PHE A 120 12.68 -10.24 6.04
CA PHE A 120 14.09 -10.13 5.63
C PHE A 120 14.87 -9.09 6.47
N LYS A 121 14.21 -7.99 6.86
CA LYS A 121 14.81 -6.90 7.66
C LYS A 121 14.79 -7.19 9.17
N ALA A 122 13.98 -8.14 9.65
CA ALA A 122 13.80 -8.43 11.08
C ALA A 122 13.90 -9.94 11.36
N LYS A 123 15.07 -10.51 11.07
CA LYS A 123 15.33 -11.96 11.13
C LYS A 123 15.04 -12.58 12.50
N GLN A 124 15.08 -11.81 13.59
CA GLN A 124 14.71 -12.32 14.93
C GLN A 124 13.29 -12.88 15.00
N HIS A 125 12.39 -12.48 14.09
CA HIS A 125 11.01 -12.97 14.05
C HIS A 125 10.81 -14.16 13.10
N ALA A 126 11.87 -14.68 12.48
CA ALA A 126 11.77 -15.75 11.48
C ALA A 126 11.08 -17.01 12.03
N THR A 127 11.44 -17.45 13.24
CA THR A 127 10.84 -18.64 13.86
C THR A 127 9.35 -18.46 14.11
N THR A 128 8.96 -17.31 14.68
CA THR A 128 7.55 -16.97 14.93
C THR A 128 6.76 -16.88 13.62
N TYR A 129 7.33 -16.24 12.60
CA TYR A 129 6.74 -16.14 11.28
C TYR A 129 6.50 -17.52 10.65
N MET A 130 7.50 -18.40 10.66
CA MET A 130 7.37 -19.76 10.11
C MET A 130 6.33 -20.59 10.86
N ASN A 131 6.22 -20.42 12.18
CA ASN A 131 5.19 -21.09 12.97
C ASN A 131 3.77 -20.63 12.58
N ILE A 132 3.57 -19.32 12.37
CA ILE A 132 2.27 -18.77 11.93
C ILE A 132 1.96 -19.22 10.50
N LEU A 133 2.94 -19.17 9.60
CA LEU A 133 2.78 -19.61 8.22
C LEU A 133 2.39 -21.08 8.16
N GLY A 134 3.09 -21.95 8.90
CA GLY A 134 2.77 -23.38 8.99
C GLY A 134 1.32 -23.61 9.44
N LYS A 135 0.89 -22.98 10.54
CA LYS A 135 -0.49 -23.10 11.04
C LYS A 135 -1.54 -22.65 10.02
N THR A 136 -1.23 -21.63 9.24
CA THR A 136 -2.14 -21.08 8.23
C THR A 136 -2.23 -21.98 7.00
N VAL A 137 -1.11 -22.53 6.52
CA VAL A 137 -1.07 -23.46 5.39
C VAL A 137 -1.87 -24.73 5.67
N TYR A 138 -1.79 -25.30 6.88
CA TYR A 138 -2.60 -26.47 7.26
C TYR A 138 -4.11 -26.21 7.29
N ARG A 139 -4.54 -24.95 7.38
CA ARG A 139 -5.96 -24.54 7.38
C ARG A 139 -6.50 -24.20 6.00
N MET A 140 -5.66 -24.19 4.96
CA MET A 140 -6.08 -23.94 3.57
C MET A 140 -6.22 -25.28 2.85
N ARG A 141 -7.39 -25.92 2.90
CA ARG A 141 -7.64 -27.16 2.14
C ARG A 141 -7.96 -26.84 0.68
N GLY A 142 -7.01 -27.12 -0.23
CA GLY A 142 -7.22 -27.21 -1.69
C GLY A 142 -7.62 -25.90 -2.41
N LEU A 143 -6.98 -25.60 -3.54
CA LEU A 143 -7.30 -24.44 -4.38
C LEU A 143 -8.46 -24.73 -5.35
N PRO A 144 -9.57 -23.99 -5.33
CA PRO A 144 -10.33 -23.72 -6.54
C PRO A 144 -9.68 -22.57 -7.32
N PRO A 145 -9.80 -22.55 -8.66
CA PRO A 145 -9.19 -21.50 -9.47
C PRO A 145 -9.93 -20.16 -9.27
N HIS A 146 -9.16 -19.07 -9.11
CA HIS A 146 -9.60 -17.67 -9.15
C HIS A 146 -10.37 -17.11 -7.94
N ARG A 147 -9.69 -16.91 -6.79
CA ARG A 147 -10.10 -15.89 -5.80
C ARG A 147 -8.89 -15.19 -5.18
N PHE A 148 -8.54 -14.00 -5.68
CA PHE A 148 -7.61 -13.09 -5.02
C PHE A 148 -8.33 -12.37 -3.87
N CYS A 149 -7.74 -12.39 -2.68
CA CYS A 149 -8.18 -11.58 -1.55
C CYS A 149 -7.12 -10.50 -1.30
N CYS A 150 -7.41 -9.25 -1.69
CA CYS A 150 -6.65 -8.10 -1.23
C CYS A 150 -7.15 -7.73 0.18
N ALA A 151 -6.32 -7.94 1.20
CA ALA A 151 -6.58 -7.45 2.54
C ALA A 151 -6.29 -5.94 2.60
N GLY A 152 -7.24 -5.13 2.13
CA GLY A 152 -7.24 -3.68 2.28
C GLY A 152 -8.15 -3.25 3.42
N SER A 153 -7.57 -2.66 4.47
CA SER A 153 -8.20 -1.91 5.57
C SER A 153 -9.45 -2.53 6.21
N GLY A 154 -9.25 -3.25 7.31
CA GLY A 154 -10.30 -3.47 8.31
C GLY A 154 -10.67 -2.15 8.99
N LEU A 155 -11.71 -1.48 8.49
CA LEU A 155 -12.50 -0.53 9.27
C LEU A 155 -13.96 -0.98 9.16
N ARG A 156 -14.37 -1.85 10.09
CA ARG A 156 -15.80 -2.06 10.39
C ARG A 156 -16.30 -0.77 11.02
N GLY A 157 -17.08 0.01 10.26
CA GLY A 157 -17.98 0.99 10.84
C GLY A 157 -19.24 0.26 11.29
N ASP A 158 -19.44 0.15 12.60
CA ASP A 158 -20.74 -0.21 13.18
C ASP A 158 -21.79 0.79 12.68
N ARG A 159 -22.91 0.27 12.15
CA ARG A 159 -24.13 1.05 11.97
C ARG A 159 -24.98 0.89 13.23
N PRO A 160 -25.41 1.97 13.90
CA PRO A 160 -26.49 1.85 14.87
C PRO A 160 -27.82 1.64 14.14
N ARG A 161 -28.70 0.84 14.76
CA ARG A 161 -30.14 0.79 14.44
C ARG A 161 -30.83 2.02 15.02
#